data_AF-A0A6B3I691-F1
#
_entry.id   AF-A0A6B3I691-F1
#
_cell.length_a   1.000
_cell.length_b   1.000
_cell.length_c   1.000
_cell.angle_alpha   90.00
_cell.angle_beta   90.00
_cell.angle_gamma   90.00
#
_symmetry.space_group_name_H-M   'P 1'
#
loop_
_entity.id
_entity.type
_entity.pdbx_description
1 polymer ?
#
loop_
_entity_poly.entity_id
_entity_poly.type
_entity_poly.pdbx_seq_one_letter_code
_entity_poly.pdbx_strand_id
1 'polypeptide(L)'
;MGAVVLLAPLLVVGSAATPHGATDAVAAAAEADPLDAGRIAFAGTEHRSLGRVADPQNTEPLFGAGPAHYDQDPSARGDVLVFTSLRDSVRPQVYVRDADGTVRRLTTDRDAGNPELSPDGRTVVFDSAEP
;
A
#
# COMPACT_ATOMS: atom_id res chain seq x y z
N MET A 1 -41.54 11.17 -56.66
CA MET A 1 -42.10 10.12 -55.77
C MET A 1 -40.95 9.27 -55.29
N GLY A 2 -40.54 9.40 -54.03
CA GLY A 2 -39.49 8.59 -53.42
C GLY A 2 -40.06 7.90 -52.19
N ALA A 3 -40.04 6.57 -52.19
CA ALA A 3 -40.47 5.73 -51.07
C ALA A 3 -39.29 5.56 -50.10
N VAL A 4 -39.57 5.75 -48.81
CA VAL A 4 -38.64 5.48 -47.70
C VAL A 4 -38.77 4.01 -47.33
N VAL A 5 -37.66 3.27 -47.35
CA VAL A 5 -37.56 1.94 -46.72
C VAL A 5 -36.53 2.05 -45.61
N LEU A 6 -37.00 1.80 -44.38
CA LEU A 6 -36.21 1.75 -43.15
C LEU A 6 -35.53 0.39 -43.05
N LEU A 7 -34.21 0.38 -42.92
CA LEU A 7 -33.40 -0.78 -42.53
C LEU A 7 -32.46 -0.32 -41.43
N ALA A 8 -32.74 -0.77 -40.20
CA ALA A 8 -31.86 -0.58 -39.05
C ALA A 8 -30.79 -1.67 -39.04
N PRO A 9 -29.49 -1.33 -38.90
CA PRO A 9 -28.49 -2.30 -38.51
C PRO A 9 -28.22 -2.28 -37.00
N LEU A 10 -28.03 -3.49 -36.50
CA LEU A 10 -27.59 -3.91 -35.18
C LEU A 10 -26.28 -3.20 -34.76
N LEU A 11 -26.24 -2.70 -33.52
CA LEU A 11 -25.06 -2.05 -32.95
C LEU A 11 -24.25 -3.10 -32.16
N VAL A 12 -23.20 -3.62 -32.79
CA VAL A 12 -22.11 -4.32 -32.10
C VAL A 12 -20.95 -3.33 -31.99
N VAL A 13 -20.62 -2.89 -30.78
CA VAL A 13 -19.39 -2.13 -30.53
C VAL A 13 -18.51 -2.95 -29.60
N GLY A 14 -17.43 -3.44 -30.17
CA GLY A 14 -16.20 -3.73 -29.47
C GLY A 14 -15.04 -3.34 -30.38
N SER A 15 -14.18 -2.44 -29.92
CA SER A 15 -12.72 -2.61 -29.85
C SER A 15 -11.98 -1.27 -29.73
N ALA A 16 -10.74 -1.40 -29.25
CA ALA A 16 -9.92 -0.43 -28.54
C ALA A 16 -9.10 0.57 -29.38
N ALA A 17 -8.48 1.50 -28.63
CA ALA A 17 -7.24 2.27 -28.87
C ALA A 17 -7.40 3.56 -29.72
N THR A 18 -6.83 4.73 -29.41
CA THR A 18 -5.66 5.16 -28.61
C THR A 18 -5.88 6.60 -28.09
N PRO A 19 -5.15 7.09 -27.05
CA PRO A 19 -5.38 8.43 -26.51
C PRO A 19 -4.73 9.50 -27.40
N HIS A 20 -5.43 10.61 -27.63
CA HIS A 20 -4.87 11.83 -28.20
C HIS A 20 -5.34 13.04 -27.38
N GLY A 21 -4.37 13.76 -26.80
CA GLY A 21 -4.51 15.19 -26.51
C GLY A 21 -5.04 15.55 -25.12
N ALA A 22 -4.19 15.45 -24.10
CA ALA A 22 -4.18 16.39 -22.98
C ALA A 22 -2.75 16.46 -22.45
N THR A 23 -1.88 17.14 -23.20
CA THR A 23 -0.71 17.78 -22.61
C THR A 23 -1.21 18.90 -21.71
N ASP A 24 -0.57 19.04 -20.54
CA ASP A 24 -0.73 20.10 -19.54
C ASP A 24 -1.75 19.85 -18.42
N ALA A 25 -1.47 18.82 -17.63
CA ALA A 25 -1.42 18.93 -16.17
C ALA A 25 -0.56 17.79 -15.61
N VAL A 26 0.73 17.78 -15.96
CA VAL A 26 1.70 17.09 -15.10
C VAL A 26 1.69 17.91 -13.82
N ALA A 27 1.07 17.37 -12.76
CA ALA A 27 1.23 17.91 -11.42
C ALA A 27 2.71 18.20 -11.25
N ALA A 28 3.05 19.47 -11.03
CA ALA A 28 4.42 19.90 -10.82
C ALA A 28 5.08 18.87 -9.89
N ALA A 29 6.13 18.21 -10.40
CA ALA A 29 6.92 17.31 -9.60
C ALA A 29 7.23 18.06 -8.32
N ALA A 30 6.74 17.54 -7.19
CA ALA A 30 7.03 18.12 -5.89
C ALA A 30 8.55 18.35 -5.86
N GLU A 31 8.97 19.59 -5.57
CA GLU A 31 10.38 19.99 -5.39
C GLU A 31 11.02 19.33 -4.15
N ALA A 32 10.47 18.20 -3.69
CA ALA A 32 11.05 17.38 -2.66
C ALA A 32 12.21 16.62 -3.30
N ASP A 33 13.38 16.70 -2.65
CA ASP A 33 14.51 15.82 -2.95
C ASP A 33 13.98 14.37 -3.04
N PRO A 34 14.38 13.54 -4.02
CA PRO A 34 14.01 12.11 -4.02
C PRO A 34 14.29 11.40 -2.69
N LEU A 35 15.16 11.95 -1.85
CA LEU A 35 15.39 11.52 -0.47
C LEU A 35 14.24 11.87 0.52
N ASP A 36 13.45 12.89 0.23
CA ASP A 36 12.22 13.27 0.95
C ASP A 36 10.98 12.50 0.45
N ALA A 37 11.06 11.82 -0.70
CA ALA A 37 9.93 11.17 -1.39
C ALA A 37 9.48 9.81 -0.81
N GLY A 38 9.98 9.42 0.36
CA GLY A 38 9.44 8.29 1.12
C GLY A 38 10.36 7.09 1.15
N ARG A 39 10.52 6.56 2.38
CA ARG A 39 11.31 5.35 2.65
C ARG A 39 10.55 4.14 2.12
N ILE A 40 11.15 3.37 1.22
CA ILE A 40 10.59 2.10 0.76
C ILE A 40 10.93 1.02 1.81
N ALA A 41 9.91 0.35 2.34
CA ALA A 41 10.07 -0.85 3.16
C ALA A 41 9.98 -2.11 2.27
N PHE A 42 10.91 -3.06 2.44
CA PHE A 42 10.92 -4.34 1.73
C PHE A 42 10.60 -5.49 2.69
N ALA A 43 9.94 -6.54 2.19
CA ALA A 43 9.75 -7.80 2.91
C ALA A 43 10.70 -8.87 2.33
N GLY A 44 11.66 -9.32 3.14
CA GLY A 44 12.69 -10.31 2.75
C GLY A 44 12.27 -11.77 2.99
N THR A 45 12.95 -12.70 2.32
CA THR A 45 12.58 -14.13 2.27
C THR A 45 13.13 -14.99 3.42
N GLU A 46 14.04 -14.48 4.25
CA GLU A 46 14.68 -15.27 5.32
C GLU A 46 14.08 -14.92 6.70
N HIS A 47 12.76 -15.10 6.84
CA HIS A 47 11.94 -14.83 8.04
C HIS A 47 11.31 -13.43 8.12
N ARG A 48 10.62 -13.02 7.05
CA ARG A 48 9.49 -12.06 7.00
C ARG A 48 9.44 -11.00 8.12
N SER A 49 10.48 -10.18 8.21
CA SER A 49 10.45 -8.89 8.90
C SER A 49 10.61 -7.78 7.88
N LEU A 50 10.19 -6.57 8.25
CA LEU A 50 10.34 -5.39 7.41
C LEU A 50 11.79 -4.88 7.44
N GLY A 51 12.31 -4.48 6.29
CA GLY A 51 13.65 -3.91 6.13
C GLY A 51 13.63 -2.52 5.51
N ARG A 52 14.66 -1.72 5.81
CA ARG A 52 14.99 -0.46 5.13
C ARG A 52 16.05 -0.72 4.08
N VAL A 53 15.94 -0.07 2.92
CA VAL A 53 17.02 -0.07 1.93
C VAL A 53 18.22 0.66 2.51
N ALA A 54 19.35 -0.02 2.55
CA ALA A 54 20.63 0.59 2.86
C ALA A 54 21.32 1.03 1.55
N ASP A 55 21.30 0.16 0.55
CA ASP A 55 21.80 0.41 -0.80
C ASP A 55 21.06 -0.48 -1.83
N PRO A 56 21.32 -0.35 -3.14
CA PRO A 56 20.60 -1.11 -4.16
C PRO A 56 20.67 -2.65 -4.05
N GLN A 57 21.59 -3.18 -3.25
CA GLN A 57 21.81 -4.61 -3.06
C GLN A 57 21.56 -5.05 -1.61
N ASN A 58 21.48 -4.13 -0.66
CA ASN A 58 21.40 -4.44 0.76
C ASN A 58 20.22 -3.76 1.45
N THR A 59 19.66 -4.48 2.43
CA THR A 59 18.65 -3.97 3.34
C THR A 59 19.08 -4.22 4.78
N GLU A 60 18.65 -3.33 5.68
CA GLU A 60 18.85 -3.46 7.11
C GLU A 60 17.51 -3.72 7.82
N PRO A 61 17.47 -4.50 8.91
CA PRO A 61 16.24 -4.72 9.66
C PRO A 61 15.63 -3.42 10.19
N LEU A 62 14.33 -3.22 9.99
CA LEU A 62 13.62 -2.04 10.49
C LEU A 62 13.49 -2.05 12.03
N PHE A 63 13.32 -3.23 12.62
CA PHE A 63 13.06 -3.41 14.06
C PHE A 63 14.29 -3.91 14.85
N GLY A 64 15.48 -3.83 14.25
CA GLY A 64 16.72 -4.26 14.88
C GLY A 64 16.84 -5.77 15.04
N ALA A 65 17.77 -6.20 15.90
CA ALA A 65 17.99 -7.61 16.22
C ALA A 65 16.90 -8.14 17.16
N GLY A 66 16.41 -9.36 16.91
CA GLY A 66 15.37 -9.98 17.73
C GLY A 66 14.65 -11.12 17.00
N PRO A 67 13.58 -11.68 17.59
CA PRO A 67 12.77 -12.69 16.93
C PRO A 67 12.14 -12.12 15.65
N ALA A 68 12.04 -12.94 14.61
CA ALA A 68 11.20 -12.63 13.46
C ALA A 68 9.73 -12.68 13.88
N HIS A 69 8.98 -11.63 13.54
CA HIS A 69 7.60 -11.46 14.01
C HIS A 69 6.55 -11.60 12.90
N TYR A 70 6.97 -12.02 11.69
CA TYR A 70 6.10 -12.15 10.53
C TYR A 70 5.39 -10.83 10.22
N ASP A 71 6.18 -9.78 10.01
CA ASP A 71 5.68 -8.43 9.75
C ASP A 71 5.33 -8.31 8.26
N GLN A 72 4.04 -8.11 7.92
CA GLN A 72 3.51 -8.10 6.55
C GLN A 72 2.67 -6.85 6.27
N ASP A 73 2.23 -6.70 5.02
CA ASP A 73 1.29 -5.67 4.56
C ASP A 73 1.63 -4.24 5.00
N PRO A 74 2.88 -3.75 4.78
CA PRO A 74 3.27 -2.42 5.21
C PRO A 74 2.54 -1.32 4.40
N SER A 75 2.01 -0.33 5.10
CA SER A 75 1.52 0.93 4.52
C SER A 75 2.13 2.09 5.30
N ALA A 76 2.77 3.03 4.59
CA ALA A 76 3.47 4.16 5.21
C ALA A 76 2.99 5.51 4.67
N ARG A 77 2.91 6.50 5.56
CA ARG A 77 2.65 7.91 5.23
C ARG A 77 3.64 8.75 6.05
N GLY A 78 4.60 9.38 5.38
CA GLY A 78 5.73 10.02 6.07
C GLY A 78 6.50 9.02 6.92
N ASP A 79 6.74 9.35 8.18
CA ASP A 79 7.47 8.48 9.12
C ASP A 79 6.57 7.51 9.92
N VAL A 80 5.26 7.52 9.66
CA VAL A 80 4.31 6.57 10.28
C VAL A 80 4.15 5.36 9.36
N LEU A 81 4.22 4.17 9.94
CA LEU A 81 4.06 2.90 9.25
C LEU A 81 3.03 2.04 9.98
N VAL A 82 2.09 1.47 9.26
CA VAL A 82 1.23 0.39 9.73
C VAL A 82 1.57 -0.91 9.04
N PHE A 83 1.38 -2.02 9.74
CA PHE A 83 1.72 -3.36 9.27
C PHE A 83 0.96 -4.41 10.08
N THR A 84 0.90 -5.64 9.58
CA THR A 84 0.41 -6.79 10.33
C THR A 84 1.56 -7.57 10.95
N SER A 85 1.37 -8.17 12.13
CA SER A 85 2.43 -8.92 12.83
C SER A 85 1.87 -10.04 13.71
N LEU A 86 2.66 -11.10 13.87
CA LEU A 86 2.47 -12.22 14.81
C LEU A 86 3.32 -12.05 16.09
N ARG A 87 3.82 -10.84 16.36
CA ARG A 87 4.77 -10.54 17.45
C ARG A 87 4.33 -11.02 18.84
N ASP A 88 3.07 -10.81 19.18
CA ASP A 88 2.49 -11.07 20.50
C ASP A 88 1.20 -11.89 20.45
N SER A 89 0.90 -12.47 19.28
CA SER A 89 -0.37 -13.12 18.98
C SER A 89 -0.20 -14.21 17.93
N VAL A 90 -0.93 -15.31 18.10
CA VAL A 90 -0.99 -16.41 17.12
C VAL A 90 -1.76 -16.02 15.85
N ARG A 91 -2.59 -14.98 15.92
CA ARG A 91 -3.33 -14.39 14.79
C ARG A 91 -2.71 -13.05 14.39
N PRO A 92 -2.59 -12.70 13.10
CA PRO A 92 -2.11 -11.41 12.64
C PRO A 92 -2.88 -10.24 13.26
N GLN A 93 -2.16 -9.23 13.74
CA GLN A 93 -2.73 -8.03 14.33
C GLN A 93 -2.18 -6.80 13.63
N VAL A 94 -2.97 -5.73 13.58
CA VAL A 94 -2.48 -4.44 13.09
C VAL A 94 -1.60 -3.78 14.14
N TYR A 95 -0.46 -3.30 13.70
CA TYR A 95 0.48 -2.50 14.47
C TYR A 95 0.72 -1.16 13.78
N VAL A 96 1.11 -0.17 14.58
CA VAL A 96 1.66 1.09 14.09
C VAL A 96 3.05 1.30 14.67
N ARG A 97 3.96 1.76 13.82
CA ARG A 97 5.24 2.35 14.19
C ARG A 97 5.12 3.86 13.99
N ASP A 98 5.18 4.60 15.07
CA ASP A 98 5.16 6.06 15.07
C ASP A 98 6.52 6.63 14.59
N ALA A 99 6.58 7.93 14.31
CA ALA A 99 7.76 8.59 13.75
C ALA A 99 8.99 8.51 14.67
N ASP A 100 8.77 8.51 15.98
CA ASP A 100 9.79 8.31 17.02
C ASP A 100 10.34 6.86 17.05
N GLY A 101 9.72 5.95 16.31
CA GLY A 101 10.05 4.53 16.25
C GLY A 101 9.35 3.66 17.27
N THR A 102 8.48 4.23 18.10
CA THR A 102 7.63 3.48 19.02
C THR A 102 6.71 2.56 18.24
N VAL A 103 6.60 1.30 18.66
CA VAL A 103 5.70 0.30 18.05
C VAL A 103 4.61 -0.06 19.04
N ARG A 104 3.34 0.01 18.61
CA ARG A 104 2.18 -0.38 19.42
C ARG A 104 1.13 -1.12 18.60
N ARG A 105 0.44 -2.04 19.28
CA ARG A 105 -0.66 -2.84 18.72
C ARG A 105 -1.94 -2.02 18.65
N LEU A 106 -2.70 -2.15 17.57
CA LEU A 106 -3.97 -1.45 17.34
C LEU A 106 -5.20 -2.35 17.47
N THR A 107 -5.07 -3.65 17.23
CA THR A 107 -6.19 -4.61 17.25
C THR A 107 -5.95 -5.72 18.25
N THR A 108 -7.00 -6.30 18.82
CA THR A 108 -6.94 -7.54 19.60
C THR A 108 -8.05 -8.51 19.16
N ASP A 109 -7.86 -9.79 19.47
CA ASP A 109 -8.87 -10.86 19.36
C ASP A 109 -9.56 -10.98 18.00
N ARG A 110 -8.81 -10.77 16.92
CA ARG A 110 -9.27 -10.93 15.53
C ARG A 110 -8.13 -11.41 14.64
N ASP A 111 -8.45 -11.83 13.43
CA ASP A 111 -7.49 -11.91 12.35
C ASP A 111 -7.57 -10.62 11.54
N ALA A 112 -6.47 -9.87 11.47
CA ALA A 112 -6.43 -8.58 10.82
C ALA A 112 -5.42 -8.55 9.66
N GLY A 113 -5.85 -8.03 8.52
CA GLY A 113 -5.09 -8.01 7.26
C GLY A 113 -5.11 -6.65 6.56
N ASN A 114 -4.18 -6.46 5.62
CA ASN A 114 -4.19 -5.35 4.65
C ASN A 114 -4.42 -3.95 5.26
N PRO A 115 -3.68 -3.52 6.29
CA PRO A 115 -3.87 -2.21 6.90
C PRO A 115 -3.42 -1.08 5.97
N GLU A 116 -4.19 -0.01 5.89
CA GLU A 116 -3.85 1.20 5.14
C GLU A 116 -4.04 2.46 5.98
N LEU A 117 -3.02 3.32 6.00
CA LEU A 117 -3.10 4.64 6.61
C LEU A 117 -3.91 5.61 5.73
N SER A 118 -4.85 6.31 6.36
CA SER A 118 -5.57 7.41 5.74
C SER A 118 -4.60 8.51 5.27
N PRO A 119 -4.98 9.32 4.27
CA PRO A 119 -4.11 10.39 3.76
C PRO A 119 -3.66 11.41 4.80
N ASP A 120 -4.48 11.65 5.83
CA ASP A 120 -4.12 12.53 6.95
C ASP A 120 -3.35 11.82 8.07
N GLY A 121 -3.09 10.52 7.94
CA GLY A 121 -2.32 9.70 8.89
C GLY A 121 -3.02 9.42 10.22
N ARG A 122 -4.29 9.82 10.37
CA ARG A 122 -5.01 9.72 11.65
C ARG A 122 -5.81 8.43 11.84
N THR A 123 -6.10 7.74 10.74
CA THR A 123 -6.97 6.56 10.74
C THR A 123 -6.29 5.41 10.00
N VAL A 124 -6.63 4.18 10.41
CA VAL A 124 -6.19 2.96 9.75
C VAL A 124 -7.44 2.16 9.35
N VAL A 125 -7.55 1.82 8.07
CA VAL A 125 -8.53 0.84 7.60
C VAL A 125 -7.84 -0.52 7.48
N PHE A 126 -8.56 -1.61 7.72
CA PHE A 126 -8.00 -2.97 7.68
C PHE A 126 -9.12 -4.00 7.50
N ASP A 127 -8.77 -5.16 6.96
CA ASP A 127 -9.64 -6.33 6.90
C ASP A 127 -9.72 -6.99 8.28
N SER A 128 -10.90 -7.47 8.66
CA SER A 128 -11.11 -8.09 9.96
C SER A 128 -11.99 -9.34 9.84
N ALA A 129 -11.48 -10.46 10.35
CA ALA A 129 -12.28 -11.65 10.61
C ALA A 129 -12.31 -11.95 12.11
N GLU A 130 -13.49 -12.27 12.62
CA GLU A 130 -13.62 -12.80 13.99
C GLU A 130 -13.04 -14.23 14.05
N PRO A 131 -12.56 -14.66 15.23
CA PRO A 131 -11.99 -16.00 15.42
C PRO A 131 -12.92 -17.17 15.07
#